data_AF-A0A9X7R2L8-F1
#
_entry.id   AF-A0A9X7R2L8-F1
#
_cell.length_a   1.000
_cell.length_b   1.000
_cell.length_c   1.000
_cell.angle_alpha   90.00
_cell.angle_beta   90.00
_cell.angle_gamma   90.00
#
_symmetry.space_group_name_H-M   'P 1'
#
loop_
_entity.id
_entity.type
_entity.pdbx_description
1 polymer ?
#
loop_
_entity_poly.entity_id
_entity_poly.type
_entity_poly.pdbx_seq_one_letter_code
_entity_poly.pdbx_strand_id
1 'polypeptide(L)'
;MIDLNNLSANARSAAMRGGTAGWGEMGSASANVRYMELLEKRRGRRRKCHCGCERPITHRGMANGVCLMTGCELTVRRWVKA
;
A
#
# COMPACT_ATOMS: atom_id res chain seq x y z
N MET A 1 -10.21 18.21 -2.26
CA MET A 1 -10.89 16.93 -2.60
C MET A 1 -9.99 16.19 -3.58
N ILE A 2 -9.68 14.92 -3.32
CA ILE A 2 -8.79 14.16 -4.21
C ILE A 2 -9.49 13.83 -5.53
N ASP A 3 -8.76 13.95 -6.64
CA ASP A 3 -9.23 13.47 -7.94
C ASP A 3 -9.03 11.94 -8.04
N LEU A 4 -10.13 11.21 -8.04
CA LEU A 4 -10.16 9.74 -8.11
C LEU A 4 -9.58 9.21 -9.43
N ASN A 5 -9.59 10.01 -10.51
CA ASN A 5 -9.09 9.57 -11.81
C ASN A 5 -7.57 9.41 -11.82
N ASN A 6 -6.86 10.19 -11.01
CA ASN A 6 -5.40 10.14 -10.89
C ASN A 6 -4.91 9.02 -9.95
N LEU A 7 -5.82 8.29 -9.30
CA LEU A 7 -5.48 7.17 -8.43
C LEU A 7 -5.26 5.87 -9.22
N SER A 8 -4.37 5.03 -8.69
CA SER A 8 -4.25 3.63 -9.13
C SER A 8 -5.59 2.91 -8.94
N ALA A 9 -5.85 1.84 -9.71
CA ALA A 9 -7.11 1.09 -9.60
C ALA A 9 -7.37 0.59 -8.16
N ASN A 10 -6.32 0.14 -7.47
CA ASN A 10 -6.41 -0.31 -6.08
C ASN A 10 -6.72 0.83 -5.11
N ALA A 11 -6.04 1.97 -5.27
CA ALA A 11 -6.29 3.17 -4.48
C ALA A 11 -7.71 3.71 -4.70
N ARG A 12 -8.17 3.78 -5.95
CA ARG A 12 -9.53 4.20 -6.31
C ARG A 12 -10.57 3.27 -5.70
N SER A 13 -10.38 1.95 -5.80
CA SER A 13 -11.27 0.97 -5.16
C SER A 13 -11.31 1.12 -3.64
N ALA A 14 -10.18 1.40 -2.98
CA ALA A 14 -10.13 1.64 -1.55
C ALA A 14 -10.84 2.95 -1.17
N ALA A 15 -10.64 4.03 -1.92
CA ALA A 15 -11.33 5.31 -1.74
C ALA A 15 -12.86 5.18 -1.89
N MET A 16 -13.32 4.44 -2.91
CA MET A 16 -14.76 4.23 -3.15
C MET A 16 -15.43 3.39 -2.05
N ARG A 17 -14.70 2.50 -1.38
CA ARG A 17 -15.22 1.64 -0.30
C ARG A 17 -15.08 2.26 1.09
N GLY A 18 -14.01 3.01 1.33
CA GLY A 18 -13.62 3.52 2.65
C GLY A 18 -13.71 5.04 2.82
N GLY A 19 -14.12 5.76 1.77
CA GLY A 19 -14.14 7.22 1.74
C GLY A 19 -12.76 7.85 1.47
N THR A 20 -12.73 9.18 1.41
CA THR A 20 -11.54 9.99 1.07
C THR A 20 -11.16 11.02 2.14
N ALA A 21 -11.74 10.91 3.35
CA ALA A 21 -11.42 11.80 4.46
C ALA A 21 -9.95 11.65 4.86
N GLY A 22 -9.18 12.75 4.81
CA GLY A 22 -7.74 12.74 5.13
C GLY A 22 -6.87 11.93 4.18
N TRP A 23 -7.34 11.68 2.95
CA TRP A 23 -6.61 10.84 1.98
C TRP A 23 -5.23 11.43 1.66
N GLY A 24 -4.18 10.61 1.86
CA GLY A 24 -2.78 11.00 1.64
C GLY A 24 -2.15 11.73 2.83
N GLU A 25 -2.94 12.12 3.82
CA GLU A 25 -2.48 12.83 5.02
C GLU A 25 -2.40 11.88 6.22
N MET A 26 -3.42 11.06 6.42
CA MET A 26 -3.50 10.11 7.53
C MET A 26 -4.03 8.77 7.03
N GLY A 27 -3.45 7.66 7.51
CA GLY A 27 -3.92 6.32 7.19
C GLY A 27 -3.88 5.42 8.40
N SER A 28 -4.96 4.67 8.62
CA SER A 28 -5.06 3.67 9.68
C SER A 28 -5.34 2.29 9.11
N ALA A 29 -4.59 1.29 9.58
CA ALA A 29 -4.82 -0.10 9.22
C ALA A 29 -6.15 -0.66 9.82
N SER A 30 -6.64 -0.08 10.91
CA SER A 30 -7.90 -0.53 11.55
C SER A 30 -9.13 0.21 11.02
N ALA A 31 -8.98 1.48 10.62
CA ALA A 31 -10.12 2.32 10.24
C ALA A 31 -10.31 2.45 8.72
N ASN A 32 -9.26 2.28 7.91
CA ASN A 32 -9.33 2.46 6.47
C ASN A 32 -9.12 1.14 5.71
N VAL A 33 -9.64 1.10 4.49
CA VAL A 33 -9.46 -0.04 3.59
C VAL A 33 -7.98 -0.16 3.21
N ARG A 34 -7.38 -1.29 3.54
CA ARG A 34 -6.02 -1.63 3.17
C ARG A 34 -5.96 -2.07 1.71
N TYR A 35 -4.89 -1.69 1.03
CA TYR A 35 -4.63 -2.12 -0.34
C TYR A 35 -3.12 -2.23 -0.59
N MET A 36 -2.74 -2.87 -1.69
CA MET A 36 -1.34 -3.07 -2.06
C MET A 36 -1.01 -2.30 -3.34
N GLU A 37 0.23 -1.81 -3.43
CA GLU A 37 0.77 -1.21 -4.64
C GLU A 37 2.20 -1.68 -4.89
N LEU A 38 2.62 -1.60 -6.15
CA LEU A 38 4.00 -1.83 -6.53
C LEU A 38 4.88 -0.67 -6.03
N LEU A 39 6.04 -1.03 -5.49
CA LEU A 39 7.06 -0.05 -5.13
C LEU A 39 7.86 0.33 -6.38
N GLU A 40 8.02 1.64 -6.59
CA GLU A 40 8.83 2.18 -7.69
C GLU A 40 10.25 1.63 -7.70
N LYS A 41 10.79 1.40 -8.90
CA LYS A 41 12.17 0.94 -9.07
C LYS A 41 13.12 2.10 -8.79
N ARG A 42 13.74 2.09 -7.61
CA ARG A 42 14.87 2.96 -7.27
C ARG A 42 16.17 2.37 -7.79
N ARG A 43 17.11 3.23 -8.19
CA ARG A 43 18.48 2.81 -8.54
C ARG A 43 19.18 2.23 -7.31
N GLY A 44 20.00 1.20 -7.52
CA GLY A 44 20.74 0.52 -6.46
C GLY A 44 20.01 -0.70 -5.86
N ARG A 45 20.60 -1.26 -4.79
CA ARG A 45 20.12 -2.51 -4.17
C ARG A 45 18.88 -2.25 -3.32
N ARG A 46 17.79 -2.96 -3.62
CA ARG A 46 16.60 -3.00 -2.76
C ARG A 46 16.89 -3.82 -1.50
N ARG A 47 16.36 -3.36 -0.37
CA ARG A 47 16.39 -4.12 0.90
C ARG A 47 15.68 -5.47 0.72
N LYS A 48 16.16 -6.51 1.40
CA LYS A 48 15.48 -7.82 1.47
C LYS A 48 14.21 -7.70 2.31
N CYS A 49 13.21 -8.52 2.02
CA CYS A 49 11.98 -8.58 2.80
C CYS A 49 12.22 -9.21 4.17
N HIS A 50 11.54 -8.71 5.20
CA HIS A 50 11.63 -9.16 6.58
C HIS A 50 10.86 -10.47 6.88
N CYS A 51 10.19 -11.07 5.88
CA CYS A 51 9.38 -12.28 6.07
C CYS A 51 10.17 -13.59 5.90
N GLY A 52 11.49 -13.51 5.75
CA GLY A 52 12.36 -14.67 5.56
C GLY A 52 12.45 -15.18 4.12
N CYS A 53 11.69 -14.63 3.15
CA CYS A 53 11.78 -15.09 1.76
C CYS A 53 13.08 -14.67 1.04
N GLU A 54 13.90 -13.83 1.67
CA GLU A 54 15.15 -13.25 1.15
C GLU A 54 15.04 -12.45 -0.16
N ARG A 55 13.86 -12.36 -0.75
CA ARG A 55 13.61 -11.58 -1.96
C ARG A 55 13.60 -10.08 -1.67
N PRO A 56 13.91 -9.23 -2.65
CA PRO A 56 13.77 -7.79 -2.51
C PRO A 56 12.34 -7.37 -2.14
N ILE A 57 12.22 -6.25 -1.42
CA ILE A 57 10.95 -5.56 -1.20
C ILE A 57 10.44 -5.04 -2.54
N THR A 58 9.22 -5.43 -2.90
CA THR A 58 8.59 -5.10 -4.19
C THR A 58 7.28 -4.37 -4.07
N HIS A 59 6.62 -4.44 -2.92
CA HIS A 59 5.28 -3.91 -2.70
C HIS A 59 5.22 -3.04 -1.45
N ARG A 60 4.26 -2.12 -1.45
CA ARG A 60 3.85 -1.32 -0.30
C ARG A 60 2.42 -1.64 0.10
N GLY A 61 2.18 -1.72 1.40
CA GLY A 61 0.86 -1.80 2.00
C GLY A 61 0.39 -0.39 2.31
N MET A 62 -0.74 -0.01 1.71
CA MET A 62 -1.30 1.33 1.75
C MET A 62 -2.63 1.31 2.50
N ALA A 63 -2.96 2.41 3.16
CA ALA A 63 -4.27 2.70 3.69
C ALA A 63 -4.52 4.21 3.55
N ASN A 64 -5.68 4.58 3.00
CA ASN A 64 -6.08 5.99 2.81
C ASN A 64 -5.00 6.86 2.13
N GLY A 65 -4.34 6.36 1.08
CA GLY A 65 -3.26 7.09 0.38
C GLY A 65 -1.89 7.09 1.09
N VAL A 66 -1.78 6.52 2.30
CA VAL A 66 -0.55 6.51 3.10
C VAL A 66 0.07 5.11 3.13
N CYS A 67 1.40 5.05 3.00
CA CYS A 67 2.16 3.81 3.12
C CYS A 67 2.39 3.45 4.59
N LEU A 68 1.89 2.30 5.03
CA LEU A 68 2.04 1.81 6.40
C LEU A 68 3.07 0.69 6.54
N MET A 69 3.32 -0.05 5.47
CA MET A 69 4.34 -1.10 5.47
C MET A 69 4.92 -1.37 4.08
N THR A 70 6.05 -2.06 4.03
CA THR A 70 6.63 -2.56 2.77
C THR A 70 7.05 -4.01 2.92
N GLY A 71 7.00 -4.77 1.82
CA GLY A 71 7.39 -6.17 1.82
C GLY A 71 7.46 -6.78 0.43
N CYS A 72 7.69 -8.09 0.37
CA CYS A 72 7.41 -8.87 -0.83
C CYS A 72 5.88 -8.95 -1.03
N GLU A 73 5.46 -9.38 -2.22
CA GLU A 73 4.04 -9.47 -2.56
C GLU A 73 3.24 -10.24 -1.51
N LEU A 74 3.72 -11.43 -1.12
CA LEU A 74 3.01 -12.32 -0.20
C LEU A 74 2.78 -11.69 1.17
N THR A 75 3.81 -11.03 1.74
CA THR A 75 3.71 -10.39 3.05
C THR A 75 2.71 -9.25 3.04
N VAL A 76 2.77 -8.38 2.03
CA VAL A 76 1.84 -7.27 1.89
C VAL A 76 0.41 -7.79 1.66
N ARG A 77 0.26 -8.82 0.83
CA ARG A 77 -1.06 -9.42 0.53
C ARG A 77 -1.69 -10.08 1.76
N ARG A 78 -0.89 -10.68 2.65
CA ARG A 78 -1.36 -11.19 3.95
C ARG A 78 -1.81 -10.04 4.85
N TRP A 79 -1.03 -8.96 4.94
CA TRP A 79 -1.40 -7.79 5.73
C TRP A 79 -2.67 -7.08 5.22
N VAL A 80 -2.90 -7.03 3.91
CA VAL A 80 -4.14 -6.46 3.34
C VAL A 80 -5.37 -7.29 3.70
N LYS A 81 -5.22 -8.62 3.86
CA LYS A 81 -6.32 -9.54 4.16
C LYS A 81 -6.61 -9.72 5.66
N ALA A 82 -5.67 -9.38 6.53
CA ALA A 82 -5.78 -9.56 7.98
C ALA A 82 -6.83 -8.62 8.59
#